data_AF-A0A9P7ECH7-F1
#
_entry.id   AF-A0A9P7ECH7-F1
#
_cell.length_a   1.000
_cell.length_b   1.000
_cell.length_c   1.000
_cell.angle_alpha   90.00
_cell.angle_beta   90.00
_cell.angle_gamma   90.00
#
_symmetry.space_group_name_H-M   'P 1'
#
loop_
_entity.id
_entity.type
_entity.pdbx_description
1 polymer ?
#
loop_
_entity_poly.entity_id
_entity_poly.type
_entity_poly.pdbx_seq_one_letter_code
_entity_poly.pdbx_strand_id
1 'polypeptide(L)'
;VAQKIKVFQAQYLQFQPQLVVMQAGEHPDSTTYICMKAKAAEEVSIKFNHITFPEAAMAEEIIQVVKKLSDDDAVSGVLVQLPLGPNVNADNTCTVTEAVSLKKDVDGFHAYNISHLSSCAASLLFIPCTPAAVICLLESTGISITGANAVMLSRSNIIRNPVAALLRSHNATVTQCHSHTK
;
A
#
# COMPACT_ATOMS: atom_id res chain seq x y z
N VAL A 1 13.23 -9.97 -7.85
CA VAL A 1 12.56 -8.85 -8.57
C VAL A 1 13.48 -8.22 -9.60
N ALA A 2 14.70 -7.80 -9.22
CA ALA A 2 15.70 -7.22 -10.14
C ALA A 2 15.88 -7.98 -11.46
N GLN A 3 15.99 -9.32 -11.39
CA GLN A 3 16.12 -10.16 -12.60
C GLN A 3 14.89 -10.08 -13.51
N LYS A 4 13.67 -10.03 -12.96
CA LYS A 4 12.44 -9.87 -13.76
C LYS A 4 12.42 -8.52 -14.47
N ILE A 5 12.83 -7.45 -13.77
CA ILE A 5 12.94 -6.11 -14.36
C ILE A 5 13.95 -6.11 -15.50
N LYS A 6 15.14 -6.71 -15.31
CA LYS A 6 16.16 -6.83 -16.35
C LYS A 6 15.66 -7.59 -17.59
N VAL A 7 14.97 -8.72 -17.39
CA VAL A 7 14.38 -9.49 -18.50
C VAL A 7 13.36 -8.65 -19.26
N PHE A 8 12.51 -7.91 -18.55
CA PHE A 8 11.50 -7.06 -19.17
C PHE A 8 12.13 -5.87 -19.91
N GLN A 9 13.17 -5.26 -19.34
CA GLN A 9 13.96 -4.19 -19.98
C GLN A 9 14.65 -4.63 -21.26
N ALA A 10 15.10 -5.89 -21.33
CA ALA A 10 15.69 -6.44 -22.55
C ALA A 10 14.67 -6.55 -23.70
N GLN A 11 13.38 -6.68 -23.37
CA GLN A 11 12.28 -6.70 -24.34
C GLN A 11 11.75 -5.30 -24.65
N TYR A 12 11.71 -4.43 -23.62
CA TYR A 12 11.17 -3.08 -23.70
C TYR A 12 12.20 -2.08 -23.17
N LEU A 13 13.05 -1.56 -24.06
CA LEU A 13 14.19 -0.71 -23.69
C LEU A 13 13.81 0.56 -22.94
N GLN A 14 12.59 1.06 -23.12
CA GLN A 14 12.06 2.25 -22.44
C GLN A 14 11.42 1.94 -21.08
N PHE A 15 11.32 0.66 -20.69
CA PHE A 15 10.71 0.28 -19.42
C PHE A 15 11.63 0.64 -18.24
N GLN A 16 11.36 1.78 -17.62
CA GLN A 16 12.05 2.20 -16.42
C GLN A 16 11.03 2.44 -15.31
N PRO A 17 10.76 1.43 -14.45
CA PRO A 17 9.76 1.58 -13.41
C PRO A 17 10.17 2.67 -12.42
N GLN A 18 9.23 3.55 -12.10
CA GLN A 18 9.42 4.63 -11.14
C GLN A 18 8.38 4.55 -10.02
N LEU A 19 8.84 4.55 -8.78
CA LEU A 19 8.03 4.67 -7.58
C LEU A 19 8.19 6.08 -6.99
N VAL A 20 7.08 6.77 -6.77
CA VAL A 20 7.04 8.07 -6.11
C VAL A 20 6.38 7.91 -4.74
N VAL A 21 7.10 8.28 -3.68
CA VAL A 21 6.59 8.30 -2.32
C VAL A 21 6.37 9.74 -1.88
N MET A 22 5.22 10.00 -1.28
CA MET A 22 4.84 11.31 -0.74
C MET A 22 4.76 11.26 0.78
N GLN A 23 5.33 12.25 1.46
CA GLN A 23 5.32 12.39 2.92
C GLN A 23 4.88 13.80 3.31
N ALA A 24 3.97 13.94 4.27
CA ALA A 24 3.65 15.23 4.87
C ALA A 24 4.25 15.34 6.27
N GLY A 25 5.02 16.40 6.53
CA GLY A 25 5.76 16.59 7.77
C GLY A 25 6.95 15.65 7.95
N GLU A 26 7.58 15.72 9.11
CA GLU A 26 8.78 14.94 9.45
C GLU A 26 8.50 14.06 10.68
N HIS A 27 7.88 12.91 10.45
CA HIS A 27 7.74 11.88 11.48
C HIS A 27 8.96 10.93 11.42
N PRO A 28 9.78 10.81 12.49
CA PRO A 28 11.02 10.02 12.46
C PRO A 28 10.82 8.56 12.01
N ASP A 29 9.72 7.95 12.43
CA ASP A 29 9.36 6.58 12.05
C ASP A 29 9.06 6.50 10.54
N SER A 30 8.31 7.46 10.01
CA SER A 30 7.94 7.51 8.59
C SER A 30 9.17 7.70 7.71
N THR A 31 10.08 8.59 8.10
CA THR A 31 11.34 8.83 7.38
C THR A 31 12.19 7.54 7.31
N THR A 32 12.25 6.77 8.39
CA THR A 32 12.96 5.48 8.41
C THR A 32 12.37 4.49 7.42
N TYR A 33 11.04 4.34 7.38
CA TYR A 33 10.37 3.46 6.41
C TYR A 33 10.61 3.91 4.96
N ILE A 34 10.64 5.22 4.70
CA ILE A 34 10.90 5.75 3.36
C ILE A 34 12.34 5.45 2.93
N CYS A 35 13.33 5.61 3.82
CA CYS A 35 14.71 5.22 3.53
C CYS A 35 14.83 3.73 3.21
N MET A 36 14.11 2.86 3.93
CA MET A 36 14.07 1.43 3.63
C MET A 36 13.44 1.15 2.26
N LYS A 37 12.34 1.83 1.91
CA LYS A 37 11.70 1.73 0.58
C LYS A 37 12.64 2.20 -0.53
N ALA A 38 13.36 3.30 -0.31
CA ALA A 38 14.33 3.84 -1.26
C ALA A 38 15.45 2.82 -1.54
N LYS A 39 16.04 2.26 -0.48
CA LYS A 39 17.08 1.24 -0.58
C LYS A 39 16.59 -0.01 -1.32
N ALA A 40 15.40 -0.50 -0.97
CA ALA A 40 14.81 -1.66 -1.64
C ALA A 40 14.53 -1.41 -3.13
N ALA A 41 14.09 -0.20 -3.49
CA ALA A 41 13.88 0.20 -4.88
C ALA A 41 15.20 0.24 -5.67
N GLU A 42 16.26 0.80 -5.08
CA GLU A 42 17.61 0.83 -5.66
C GLU A 42 18.17 -0.57 -5.92
N GLU A 43 18.07 -1.47 -4.93
CA GLU A 43 18.52 -2.87 -5.02
C GLU A 43 17.88 -3.62 -6.20
N VAL A 44 16.68 -3.21 -6.62
CA VAL A 44 15.95 -3.84 -7.73
C VAL A 44 15.90 -2.98 -9.00
N SER A 45 16.65 -1.88 -9.05
CA SER A 45 16.72 -0.97 -10.20
C SER A 45 15.39 -0.29 -10.55
N ILE A 46 14.58 0.03 -9.53
CA ILE A 46 13.40 0.90 -9.65
C ILE A 46 13.84 2.32 -9.32
N LYS A 47 13.48 3.28 -10.17
CA LYS A 47 13.73 4.69 -9.89
C LYS A 47 12.85 5.13 -8.72
N PHE A 48 13.46 5.72 -7.71
CA PHE A 48 12.75 6.18 -6.51
C PHE A 48 12.73 7.70 -6.47
N ASN A 49 11.57 8.29 -6.21
CA ASN A 49 11.43 9.72 -5.96
C ASN A 49 10.68 9.94 -4.64
N HIS A 50 11.20 10.83 -3.80
CA HIS A 50 10.58 11.19 -2.53
C HIS A 50 10.16 12.66 -2.58
N ILE A 51 8.87 12.91 -2.40
CA ILE A 51 8.30 14.25 -2.34
C ILE A 51 7.85 14.51 -0.90
N THR A 52 8.38 15.58 -0.32
CA THR A 52 8.01 16.03 1.02
C THR A 52 7.10 17.26 0.95
N PHE A 53 6.10 17.27 1.82
CA PHE A 53 5.21 18.39 2.07
C PHE A 53 5.47 18.92 3.47
N PRO A 54 5.31 20.23 3.71
CA PRO A 54 5.30 20.78 5.06
C PRO A 54 4.26 20.08 5.95
N GLU A 55 4.49 20.02 7.26
CA GLU A 55 3.51 19.45 8.22
C GLU A 55 2.17 20.20 8.19
N ALA A 56 2.19 21.48 7.83
CA ALA A 56 1.01 22.31 7.70
C ALA A 56 0.25 22.15 6.36
N ALA A 57 0.74 21.29 5.45
CA ALA A 57 0.12 21.11 4.14
C ALA A 57 -1.34 20.68 4.23
N MET A 58 -2.16 21.22 3.33
CA MET A 58 -3.57 20.92 3.26
C MET A 58 -3.83 19.71 2.34
N ALA A 59 -4.92 19.00 2.59
CA ALA A 59 -5.26 17.80 1.81
C ALA A 59 -5.36 18.12 0.30
N GLU A 60 -5.89 19.28 -0.06
CA GLU A 60 -6.05 19.74 -1.43
C GLU A 60 -4.72 19.88 -2.17
N GLU A 61 -3.68 20.40 -1.49
CA GLU A 61 -2.34 20.55 -2.05
C GLU A 61 -1.72 19.18 -2.36
N ILE A 62 -1.88 18.23 -1.43
CA ILE A 62 -1.40 16.86 -1.57
C ILE A 62 -2.14 16.17 -2.73
N ILE A 63 -3.47 16.31 -2.80
CA ILE A 63 -4.31 15.74 -3.86
C ILE A 63 -3.91 16.24 -5.25
N GLN A 64 -3.60 17.54 -5.39
CA GLN A 64 -3.17 18.09 -6.67
C GLN A 64 -1.89 17.43 -7.18
N VAL A 65 -0.91 17.22 -6.29
CA VAL A 65 0.33 16.53 -6.65
C VAL A 65 0.07 15.05 -6.95
N VAL A 66 -0.75 14.36 -6.15
CA VAL A 66 -1.14 12.96 -6.39
C VAL A 66 -1.75 12.80 -7.79
N LYS A 67 -2.66 13.69 -8.19
CA LYS A 67 -3.29 13.66 -9.52
C LYS A 67 -2.27 13.86 -10.63
N LYS A 68 -1.39 14.84 -10.50
CA LYS A 68 -0.31 15.07 -11.47
C LYS A 68 0.58 13.84 -11.66
N LEU A 69 0.97 13.18 -10.57
CA LEU A 69 1.77 11.94 -10.63
C LEU A 69 0.97 10.77 -11.20
N SER A 70 -0.33 10.73 -10.91
CA SER A 70 -1.24 9.73 -11.43
C SER A 70 -1.38 9.81 -12.95
N ASP A 71 -1.26 11.00 -13.53
CA ASP A 71 -1.32 11.24 -14.98
C ASP A 71 0.06 11.18 -15.67
N ASP A 72 1.16 11.13 -14.92
CA ASP A 72 2.52 11.08 -15.48
C ASP A 72 2.91 9.66 -15.90
N ASP A 73 3.01 9.39 -17.20
CA ASP A 73 3.38 8.08 -17.76
C ASP A 73 4.77 7.58 -17.32
N ALA A 74 5.68 8.47 -16.88
CA ALA A 74 6.96 8.07 -16.32
C ALA A 74 6.82 7.48 -14.91
N VAL A 75 5.73 7.76 -14.20
CA VAL A 75 5.45 7.26 -12.85
C VAL A 75 4.66 5.96 -12.92
N SER A 76 5.25 4.87 -12.43
CA SER A 76 4.62 3.55 -12.43
C SER A 76 3.81 3.27 -11.17
N GLY A 77 4.14 3.93 -10.06
CA GLY A 77 3.45 3.75 -8.79
C GLY A 77 3.56 4.99 -7.91
N VAL A 78 2.48 5.28 -7.19
CA VAL A 78 2.39 6.38 -6.22
C VAL A 78 2.05 5.79 -4.87
N LEU A 79 2.80 6.21 -3.86
CA LEU A 79 2.62 5.80 -2.48
C LEU A 79 2.46 7.04 -1.60
N VAL A 80 1.41 7.06 -0.80
CA VAL A 80 1.14 8.14 0.16
C VAL A 80 1.51 7.65 1.55
N GLN A 81 2.61 8.16 2.11
CA GLN A 81 3.07 7.77 3.44
C GLN A 81 2.16 8.38 4.51
N LEU A 82 1.56 7.50 5.32
CA LEU A 82 0.72 7.88 6.44
C LEU A 82 1.53 7.95 7.74
N PRO A 83 1.16 8.82 8.70
CA PRO A 83 0.06 9.81 8.64
C PRO A 83 0.42 11.08 7.84
N LEU A 84 -0.60 11.84 7.41
CA LEU A 84 -0.47 13.02 6.54
C LEU A 84 -0.42 14.38 7.29
N GLY A 85 0.08 14.37 8.53
CA GLY A 85 0.15 15.56 9.38
C GLY A 85 -1.19 15.91 10.06
N PRO A 86 -1.21 16.93 10.93
CA PRO A 86 -2.34 17.26 11.80
C PRO A 86 -3.52 17.91 11.06
N ASN A 87 -3.28 18.55 9.91
CA ASN A 87 -4.33 19.24 9.13
C ASN A 87 -5.16 18.29 8.25
N VAL A 88 -4.77 17.01 8.16
CA VAL A 88 -5.45 15.99 7.36
C VAL A 88 -6.12 15.01 8.32
N ASN A 89 -7.44 15.15 8.48
CA ASN A 89 -8.23 14.22 9.27
C ASN A 89 -8.41 12.85 8.56
N ALA A 90 -9.11 11.91 9.20
CA ALA A 90 -9.32 10.57 8.64
C ALA A 90 -10.05 10.57 7.29
N ASP A 91 -11.10 11.40 7.14
CA ASP A 91 -11.89 11.48 5.90
C ASP A 91 -11.05 12.07 4.74
N ASN A 92 -10.25 13.11 5.04
CA ASN A 92 -9.32 13.70 4.10
C ASN A 92 -8.18 12.74 3.75
N THR A 93 -7.73 11.91 4.70
CA THR A 93 -6.72 10.87 4.44
C THR A 93 -7.25 9.88 3.41
N CYS A 94 -8.48 9.38 3.59
CA CYS A 94 -9.13 8.52 2.60
C CYS A 94 -9.22 9.21 1.23
N THR A 95 -9.65 10.47 1.20
CA THR A 95 -9.76 11.27 -0.02
C THR A 95 -8.41 11.43 -0.75
N VAL A 96 -7.32 11.65 -0.01
CA VAL A 96 -5.96 11.72 -0.57
C VAL A 96 -5.54 10.37 -1.16
N THR A 97 -5.76 9.26 -0.44
CA THR A 97 -5.40 7.93 -0.93
C THR A 97 -6.26 7.49 -2.13
N GLU A 98 -7.53 7.89 -2.18
CA GLU A 98 -8.43 7.63 -3.31
C GLU A 98 -8.10 8.48 -4.54
N ALA A 99 -7.42 9.62 -4.37
CA ALA A 99 -6.97 10.43 -5.50
C ALA A 99 -5.87 9.75 -6.34
N VAL A 100 -5.21 8.72 -5.80
CA VAL A 100 -4.22 7.92 -6.52
C VAL A 100 -4.93 7.11 -7.61
N SER A 101 -4.47 7.22 -8.85
CA SER A 101 -5.01 6.40 -9.94
C SER A 101 -4.95 4.91 -9.60
N LEU A 102 -6.05 4.21 -9.84
CA LEU A 102 -6.20 2.78 -9.55
C LEU A 102 -5.06 1.92 -10.15
N LYS A 103 -4.50 2.31 -11.30
CA LYS A 103 -3.40 1.60 -11.97
C LYS A 103 -2.03 1.85 -11.34
N LYS A 104 -1.91 2.84 -10.45
CA LYS A 104 -0.69 3.28 -9.80
C LYS A 104 -0.76 3.19 -8.26
N ASP A 105 -1.88 2.71 -7.71
CA ASP A 105 -2.12 2.51 -6.27
C ASP A 105 -1.38 1.30 -5.72
N VAL A 106 -0.06 1.40 -5.61
CA VAL A 106 0.81 0.29 -5.17
C VAL A 106 0.60 -0.11 -3.71
N ASP A 107 -0.01 0.76 -2.90
CA ASP A 107 -0.39 0.47 -1.51
C ASP A 107 -1.77 -0.20 -1.40
N GLY A 108 -2.55 -0.25 -2.48
CA GLY A 108 -3.84 -0.92 -2.53
C GLY A 108 -4.93 -0.25 -1.69
N PHE A 109 -4.80 1.06 -1.38
CA PHE A 109 -5.73 1.77 -0.52
C PHE A 109 -6.93 2.36 -1.25
N HIS A 110 -6.94 2.36 -2.58
CA HIS A 110 -8.11 2.78 -3.35
C HIS A 110 -9.32 1.89 -3.01
N ALA A 111 -10.48 2.50 -2.79
CA ALA A 111 -11.69 1.79 -2.35
C ALA A 111 -12.07 0.63 -3.28
N TYR A 112 -11.79 0.75 -4.58
CA TYR A 112 -11.90 -0.35 -5.55
C TYR A 112 -11.10 -1.59 -5.12
N ASN A 113 -9.80 -1.46 -4.81
CA ASN A 113 -8.95 -2.58 -4.40
C ASN A 113 -9.45 -3.20 -3.08
N ILE A 114 -9.79 -2.37 -2.09
CA ILE A 114 -10.27 -2.83 -0.78
C ILE A 114 -11.61 -3.56 -0.88
N SER A 115 -12.55 -3.04 -1.66
CA SER A 115 -13.89 -3.62 -1.84
C SER A 115 -13.83 -4.95 -2.60
N HIS A 116 -13.07 -5.01 -3.70
CA HIS A 116 -12.91 -6.25 -4.47
C HIS A 116 -12.25 -7.35 -3.65
N LEU A 117 -11.30 -6.97 -2.78
CA LEU A 117 -10.64 -7.90 -1.87
C LEU A 117 -11.65 -8.45 -0.86
N SER A 118 -12.51 -7.59 -0.33
CA SER A 118 -13.55 -7.97 0.64
C SER A 118 -14.60 -8.90 0.04
N SER A 119 -14.96 -8.68 -1.22
CA SER A 119 -15.90 -9.48 -2.01
C SER A 119 -15.32 -10.80 -2.55
N CYS A 120 -14.04 -11.09 -2.29
CA CYS A 120 -13.31 -12.23 -2.88
C CYS A 120 -13.41 -12.26 -4.43
N ALA A 121 -13.47 -11.07 -5.06
CA ALA A 121 -13.55 -10.96 -6.52
C ALA A 121 -12.16 -11.19 -7.15
N ALA A 122 -12.12 -11.85 -8.31
CA ALA A 122 -10.89 -12.41 -8.87
C ALA A 122 -9.92 -11.38 -9.49
N SER A 123 -10.33 -10.13 -9.73
CA SER A 123 -9.51 -9.12 -10.43
C SER A 123 -9.12 -7.97 -9.52
N LEU A 124 -8.14 -8.21 -8.64
CA LEU A 124 -7.45 -7.14 -7.90
C LEU A 124 -6.29 -6.60 -8.72
N LEU A 125 -6.15 -5.27 -8.78
CA LEU A 125 -4.97 -4.65 -9.38
C LEU A 125 -3.82 -4.59 -8.39
N PHE A 126 -4.12 -4.24 -7.14
CA PHE A 126 -3.15 -4.24 -6.06
C PHE A 126 -3.75 -4.84 -4.78
N ILE A 127 -2.91 -5.56 -4.04
CA ILE A 127 -3.21 -6.07 -2.71
C ILE A 127 -2.42 -5.20 -1.73
N PRO A 128 -3.03 -4.71 -0.64
CA PRO A 128 -2.29 -3.87 0.28
C PRO A 128 -1.07 -4.59 0.86
N CYS A 129 0.05 -3.88 0.95
CA CYS A 129 1.36 -4.47 1.18
C CYS A 129 1.46 -5.21 2.52
N THR A 130 0.96 -4.62 3.61
CA THR A 130 0.98 -5.23 4.96
C THR A 130 0.13 -6.52 5.02
N PRO A 131 -1.14 -6.53 4.57
CA PRO A 131 -1.91 -7.77 4.46
C PRO A 131 -1.24 -8.87 3.63
N ALA A 132 -0.68 -8.52 2.46
CA ALA A 132 0.05 -9.47 1.64
C ALA A 132 1.28 -10.05 2.37
N ALA A 133 2.02 -9.19 3.08
CA ALA A 133 3.16 -9.62 3.88
C ALA A 133 2.77 -10.57 5.01
N VAL A 134 1.63 -10.35 5.69
CA VAL A 134 1.12 -11.27 6.74
C VAL A 134 0.88 -12.66 6.17
N ILE A 135 0.20 -12.77 5.02
CA ILE A 135 -0.04 -14.07 4.37
C ILE A 135 1.29 -14.73 3.98
N CYS A 136 2.18 -13.98 3.33
CA CYS A 136 3.50 -14.48 2.92
C CYS A 136 4.31 -15.02 4.12
N LEU A 137 4.29 -14.29 5.25
CA LEU A 137 4.96 -14.72 6.48
C LEU A 137 4.32 -15.99 7.04
N LEU A 138 2.98 -16.09 7.09
CA LEU A 138 2.29 -17.29 7.54
C LEU A 138 2.64 -18.51 6.67
N GLU A 139 2.59 -18.35 5.34
CA GLU A 139 2.97 -19.41 4.40
C GLU A 139 4.43 -19.86 4.59
N SER A 140 5.34 -18.92 4.86
CA SER A 140 6.76 -19.22 5.10
C SER A 140 7.00 -20.11 6.34
N THR A 141 6.05 -20.17 7.27
CA THR A 141 6.14 -21.07 8.44
C THR A 141 5.79 -22.52 8.12
N GLY A 142 5.18 -22.80 6.96
CA GLY A 142 4.66 -24.11 6.60
C GLY A 142 3.35 -24.51 7.31
N ILE A 143 2.76 -23.63 8.11
CA ILE A 143 1.48 -23.86 8.78
C ILE A 143 0.34 -23.66 7.79
N SER A 144 -0.57 -24.63 7.68
CA SER A 144 -1.75 -24.53 6.82
C SER A 144 -2.74 -23.48 7.36
N ILE A 145 -3.10 -22.52 6.52
CA ILE A 145 -4.14 -21.52 6.81
C ILE A 145 -5.55 -22.11 6.60
N THR A 146 -5.69 -23.05 5.68
CA THR A 146 -6.98 -23.67 5.36
C THR A 146 -7.56 -24.41 6.57
N GLY A 147 -8.81 -24.08 6.92
CA GLY A 147 -9.52 -24.64 8.07
C GLY A 147 -9.09 -24.06 9.43
N ALA A 148 -8.13 -23.14 9.48
CA ALA A 148 -7.64 -22.57 10.72
C ALA A 148 -8.64 -21.54 11.32
N ASN A 149 -8.62 -21.41 12.64
CA ASN A 149 -9.28 -20.30 13.34
C ASN A 149 -8.27 -19.18 13.57
N ALA A 150 -8.42 -18.07 12.85
CA ALA A 150 -7.54 -16.91 12.95
C ALA A 150 -8.22 -15.80 13.77
N VAL A 151 -7.48 -15.21 14.71
CA VAL A 151 -7.94 -14.07 15.50
C VAL A 151 -7.14 -12.84 15.11
N MET A 152 -7.82 -11.79 14.66
CA MET A 152 -7.20 -10.53 14.25
C MET A 152 -7.42 -9.45 15.32
N LEU A 153 -6.33 -8.93 15.88
CA LEU A 153 -6.35 -7.85 16.87
C LEU A 153 -5.93 -6.53 16.21
N SER A 154 -6.90 -5.70 15.83
CA SER A 154 -6.58 -4.39 15.26
C SER A 154 -7.75 -3.41 15.32
N ARG A 155 -7.45 -2.12 15.47
CA ARG A 155 -8.40 -1.01 15.31
C ARG A 155 -8.33 -0.34 13.94
N SER A 156 -7.29 -0.63 13.15
CA SER A 156 -7.09 0.01 11.86
C SER A 156 -7.92 -0.68 10.78
N ASN A 157 -8.91 0.02 10.22
CA ASN A 157 -9.74 -0.52 9.14
C ASN A 157 -8.92 -0.87 7.88
N ILE A 158 -7.92 -0.04 7.55
CA ILE A 158 -7.07 -0.21 6.37
C ILE A 158 -6.16 -1.45 6.45
N ILE A 159 -5.91 -1.97 7.65
CA ILE A 159 -5.14 -3.23 7.84
C ILE A 159 -6.08 -4.40 8.14
N ARG A 160 -6.98 -4.23 9.12
CA ARG A 160 -7.83 -5.30 9.66
C ARG A 160 -8.70 -5.95 8.58
N ASN A 161 -9.39 -5.15 7.77
CA ASN A 161 -10.35 -5.68 6.83
C ASN A 161 -9.67 -6.42 5.67
N PRO A 162 -8.60 -5.88 5.06
CA PRO A 162 -7.83 -6.61 4.06
C PRO A 162 -7.19 -7.91 4.57
N VAL A 163 -6.57 -7.90 5.76
CA VAL A 163 -5.99 -9.13 6.35
C VAL A 163 -7.07 -10.20 6.54
N ALA A 164 -8.21 -9.82 7.12
CA ALA A 164 -9.31 -10.75 7.33
C ALA A 164 -9.90 -11.28 6.01
N ALA A 165 -9.98 -10.45 4.97
CA ALA A 165 -10.41 -10.87 3.65
C ALA A 165 -9.44 -11.88 3.02
N LEU A 166 -8.12 -11.63 3.10
CA LEU A 166 -7.12 -12.57 2.62
C LEU A 166 -7.12 -13.87 3.41
N LEU A 167 -7.25 -13.84 4.74
CA LEU A 167 -7.33 -15.07 5.54
C LEU A 167 -8.57 -15.89 5.16
N ARG A 168 -9.72 -15.25 4.94
CA ARG A 168 -10.94 -15.91 4.44
C ARG A 168 -10.74 -16.50 3.05
N SER A 169 -10.04 -15.81 2.14
CA SER A 169 -9.73 -16.34 0.80
C SER A 169 -8.81 -17.56 0.85
N HIS A 170 -8.06 -17.74 1.94
CA HIS A 170 -7.25 -18.94 2.23
C HIS A 170 -8.01 -19.99 3.07
N ASN A 171 -9.35 -19.88 3.13
CA ASN A 171 -10.26 -20.78 3.83
C ASN A 171 -10.09 -20.81 5.37
N ALA A 172 -9.63 -19.72 5.99
CA ALA A 172 -9.64 -19.60 7.44
C ALA A 172 -10.96 -19.01 7.96
N THR A 173 -11.37 -19.45 9.16
CA THR A 173 -12.41 -18.79 9.96
C THR A 173 -11.78 -17.64 10.72
N VAL A 174 -12.26 -16.41 10.52
CA VAL A 174 -11.62 -15.21 11.08
C VAL A 174 -12.52 -14.54 12.12
N THR A 175 -12.00 -14.34 13.33
CA THR A 175 -12.60 -13.50 14.37
C THR A 175 -11.85 -12.18 14.46
N GLN A 176 -12.56 -11.07 14.30
CA GLN A 176 -12.00 -9.74 14.45
C GLN A 176 -12.29 -9.20 15.85
N CYS A 177 -11.24 -8.88 16.61
CA CYS A 177 -11.36 -8.26 17.91
C CYS A 177 -10.89 -6.80 17.87
N HIS A 178 -11.40 -6.03 18.82
CA HIS A 178 -10.97 -4.67 19.07
C HIS A 178 -10.86 -4.44 20.58
N SER A 179 -10.40 -3.27 20.98
CA SER A 179 -10.27 -2.83 22.38
C SER A 179 -11.49 -2.97 23.30
N HIS A 180 -12.68 -3.22 22.74
CA HIS A 180 -13.92 -3.39 23.53
C HIS A 180 -14.40 -4.85 23.55
N THR A 181 -13.71 -5.74 22.83
CA THR A 181 -13.90 -7.19 22.93
C THR A 181 -13.46 -7.65 24.32
N LYS A 182 -14.26 -8.51 24.96
CA LYS A 182 -14.02 -9.07 26.30
C LYS A 182 -13.76 -10.56 26.20
#